data_AF-A0A5D5AHT3-F1
#
_entry.id   AF-A0A5D5AHT3-F1
#
_cell.length_a   1.000
_cell.length_b   1.000
_cell.length_c   1.000
_cell.angle_alpha   90.00
_cell.angle_beta   90.00
_cell.angle_gamma   90.00
#
_symmetry.space_group_name_H-M   'P 1'
#
loop_
_entity.id
_entity.type
_entity.pdbx_description
1 polymer ?
#
loop_
_entity_poly.entity_id
_entity_poly.type
_entity_poly.pdbx_seq_one_letter_code
_entity_poly.pdbx_strand_id
1 'polypeptide(L)'
;MTTLVVCLDRTDDVGRKAGLRSPIVGWEAVRALVTDIGLADPEDSGVNSLLETLRVAQNLRDENEEAVVAVVSGDRESMVSADRAVARQLDELIAEYEPESAVVVIDSAEDERLVPVVESRVQVDSVDRVVVRQARDIESTYYLLKQFLADEELRQTVLVPIGLTLLVFPMLATVVGPAEGAAAITSVIGLFLLYKGFSIDEIITGAAHQVRESLYSGQVSVVTYVAAAGLTLVGLFAGGLGVSNLEDQSGIVIPTMQFTYDSIPWLAVAALTASAGRVLDELIGEEPIRRSYLNLPFVVLSVGLVIRGFSAYFLEQQGLIDPVEIASHGILPVETVFVTASERLAVYVVAAIAVSLVGARLAASLGGRDETELDDGASATSGLTDGGPPPTGSTGAGNDETGVEIVDDRTNSRSGSTAATGVGGDSSAEPESDEGE
;
A
#
# COMPACT_ATOMS: atom_id res chain seq x y z
N MET A 1 -39.53 48.64 -13.89
CA MET A 1 -38.77 48.00 -12.83
C MET A 1 -38.25 46.71 -13.39
N THR A 2 -37.01 46.80 -13.87
CA THR A 2 -36.26 45.70 -14.44
C THR A 2 -35.20 45.31 -13.43
N THR A 3 -35.25 44.06 -12.97
CA THR A 3 -34.41 43.53 -11.90
C THR A 3 -33.43 42.52 -12.47
N LEU A 4 -32.14 42.73 -12.21
CA LEU A 4 -31.08 41.80 -12.60
C LEU A 4 -30.91 40.71 -11.54
N VAL A 5 -31.25 39.46 -11.87
CA VAL A 5 -30.99 38.31 -11.01
C VAL A 5 -29.68 37.67 -11.46
N VAL A 6 -28.63 37.85 -10.65
CA VAL A 6 -27.25 37.51 -11.02
C VAL A 6 -26.69 36.42 -10.11
N CYS A 7 -26.28 35.30 -10.71
CA CYS A 7 -25.45 34.29 -10.05
C CYS A 7 -23.97 34.69 -10.21
N LEU A 8 -23.23 34.77 -9.11
CA LEU A 8 -21.80 35.07 -9.14
C LEU A 8 -20.97 33.79 -9.00
N ASP A 9 -19.98 33.63 -9.87
CA ASP A 9 -19.04 32.51 -9.87
C ASP A 9 -17.61 33.04 -10.05
N ARG A 10 -16.90 33.26 -8.94
CA ARG A 10 -15.59 33.91 -8.97
C ARG A 10 -14.52 33.07 -9.67
N THR A 11 -14.61 31.74 -9.57
CA THR A 11 -13.59 30.81 -10.04
C THR A 11 -13.77 30.38 -11.50
N ASP A 12 -14.86 30.83 -12.14
CA ASP A 12 -15.26 30.39 -13.48
C ASP A 12 -15.38 28.86 -13.55
N ASP A 13 -15.99 28.28 -12.52
CA ASP A 13 -16.28 26.86 -12.48
C ASP A 13 -17.45 26.50 -13.41
N VAL A 14 -18.44 27.39 -13.48
CA VAL A 14 -19.64 27.26 -14.32
C VAL A 14 -19.28 27.37 -15.80
N GLY A 15 -18.56 28.42 -16.21
CA GLY A 15 -18.17 28.64 -17.60
C GLY A 15 -17.25 27.54 -18.13
N ARG A 16 -16.32 27.07 -17.29
CA ARG A 16 -15.39 25.97 -17.63
C ARG A 16 -16.08 24.62 -17.78
N LYS A 17 -16.97 24.24 -16.85
CA LYS A 17 -17.68 22.96 -16.91
C LYS A 17 -18.63 22.89 -18.12
N ALA A 18 -19.23 24.02 -18.49
CA ALA A 18 -20.14 24.11 -19.64
C ALA A 18 -19.45 24.44 -20.98
N GLY A 19 -18.20 24.91 -20.97
CA GLY A 19 -17.51 25.36 -22.18
C GLY A 19 -18.09 26.65 -22.78
N LEU A 20 -18.78 27.46 -21.97
CA LEU A 20 -19.44 28.70 -22.37
C LEU A 20 -18.64 29.91 -21.87
N ARG A 21 -18.79 31.04 -22.55
CA ARG A 21 -18.16 32.31 -22.15
C ARG A 21 -19.16 33.14 -21.34
N SER A 22 -18.72 33.64 -20.20
CA SER A 22 -19.50 34.56 -19.38
C SER A 22 -19.44 36.00 -19.95
N PRO A 23 -20.51 36.80 -19.81
CA PRO A 23 -21.71 36.50 -19.03
C PRO A 23 -22.70 35.63 -19.81
N ILE A 24 -23.32 34.67 -19.14
CA ILE A 24 -24.38 33.84 -19.72
C ILE A 24 -25.73 34.47 -19.35
N VAL A 25 -26.46 34.96 -20.34
CA VAL A 25 -27.66 35.79 -20.13
C VAL A 25 -28.90 35.11 -20.68
N GLY A 26 -30.00 35.23 -19.95
CA GLY A 26 -31.32 34.78 -20.35
C GLY A 26 -31.78 33.50 -19.65
N TRP A 27 -33.08 33.43 -19.41
CA TRP A 27 -33.72 32.32 -18.70
C TRP A 27 -33.41 30.96 -19.31
N GLU A 28 -33.53 30.84 -20.63
CA GLU A 28 -33.33 29.58 -21.34
C GLU A 28 -31.87 29.14 -21.34
N ALA A 29 -30.94 30.09 -21.49
CA ALA A 29 -29.51 29.82 -21.44
C ALA A 29 -29.08 29.31 -20.05
N VAL A 30 -29.54 29.96 -18.98
CA VAL A 30 -29.25 29.53 -17.61
C VAL A 30 -29.94 28.20 -17.26
N ARG A 31 -31.15 27.95 -17.77
CA ARG A 31 -31.82 26.66 -17.59
C ARG A 31 -31.12 25.51 -18.30
N ALA A 32 -30.57 25.74 -19.50
CA ALA A 32 -29.74 24.76 -20.19
C ALA A 32 -28.45 24.48 -19.38
N LEU A 33 -27.81 25.55 -18.90
CA LEU A 33 -26.59 25.48 -18.10
C LEU A 33 -26.75 24.64 -16.81
N VAL A 34 -27.88 24.76 -16.11
CA VAL A 34 -28.22 23.90 -14.96
C VAL A 34 -28.15 22.42 -15.34
N THR A 35 -28.69 22.07 -16.51
CA THR A 35 -28.76 20.69 -16.97
C THR A 35 -27.36 20.18 -17.34
N ASP A 36 -26.58 20.98 -18.06
CA ASP A 36 -25.23 20.62 -18.49
C ASP A 36 -24.29 20.40 -17.29
N ILE A 37 -24.32 21.31 -16.32
CA ILE A 37 -23.48 21.20 -15.11
C ILE A 37 -23.98 20.07 -14.21
N GLY A 38 -25.29 19.95 -14.00
CA GLY A 38 -25.86 18.88 -13.17
C GLY A 38 -25.62 17.48 -13.72
N LEU A 39 -25.49 17.32 -15.05
CA LEU A 39 -25.11 16.05 -15.67
C LEU A 39 -23.60 15.78 -15.57
N ALA A 40 -22.76 16.82 -15.61
CA ALA A 40 -21.32 16.68 -15.47
C ALA A 40 -20.90 16.39 -14.02
N ASP A 41 -21.56 17.02 -13.04
CA ASP A 41 -21.24 16.94 -11.62
C ASP A 41 -22.50 17.14 -10.75
N PRO A 42 -23.23 16.05 -10.40
CA PRO A 42 -24.50 16.15 -9.67
C PRO A 42 -24.33 16.57 -8.21
N GLU A 43 -23.11 16.56 -7.66
CA GLU A 43 -22.83 16.96 -6.28
C GLU A 43 -22.43 18.44 -6.15
N ASP A 44 -22.28 19.15 -7.28
CA ASP A 44 -21.88 20.56 -7.32
C ASP A 44 -22.95 21.48 -6.70
N SER A 45 -22.54 22.33 -5.75
CA SER A 45 -23.41 23.34 -5.14
C SER A 45 -23.87 24.41 -6.14
N GLY A 46 -23.08 24.71 -7.17
CA GLY A 46 -23.38 25.69 -8.20
C GLY A 46 -24.65 25.38 -8.99
N VAL A 47 -25.01 24.09 -9.12
CA VAL A 47 -26.31 23.68 -9.69
C VAL A 47 -27.46 24.26 -8.89
N ASN A 48 -27.35 24.24 -7.55
CA ASN A 48 -28.38 24.79 -6.68
C ASN A 48 -28.40 26.33 -6.73
N SER A 49 -27.25 27.00 -6.89
CA SER A 49 -27.18 28.45 -7.12
C SER A 49 -27.91 28.86 -8.40
N LEU A 50 -27.68 28.16 -9.50
CA LEU A 50 -28.35 28.42 -10.76
C LEU A 50 -29.86 28.15 -10.67
N LEU A 51 -30.27 27.08 -9.98
CA LEU A 51 -31.68 26.79 -9.72
C LEU A 51 -32.35 27.88 -8.87
N GLU A 52 -31.68 28.38 -7.84
CA GLU A 52 -32.22 29.48 -7.01
C GLU A 52 -32.28 30.78 -7.82
N THR A 53 -31.28 31.06 -8.65
CA THR A 53 -31.28 32.22 -9.58
C THR A 53 -32.50 32.18 -10.51
N LEU A 54 -32.82 31.01 -11.08
CA LEU A 54 -34.03 30.82 -11.86
C LEU A 54 -35.28 30.99 -10.98
N ARG A 55 -35.34 30.36 -9.81
CA ARG A 55 -36.50 30.46 -8.93
C ARG A 55 -36.82 31.91 -8.54
N VAL A 56 -35.81 32.71 -8.17
CA VAL A 56 -35.95 34.13 -7.86
C VAL A 56 -36.50 34.91 -9.06
N ALA A 57 -35.93 34.72 -10.25
CA ALA A 57 -36.41 35.39 -11.45
C ALA A 57 -37.81 34.93 -11.91
N GLN A 58 -38.25 33.73 -11.53
CA GLN A 58 -39.63 33.30 -11.73
C GLN A 58 -40.57 34.03 -10.78
N ASN A 59 -40.23 34.11 -9.48
CA ASN A 59 -41.05 34.81 -8.49
C ASN A 59 -41.26 36.29 -8.87
N LEU A 60 -40.22 36.99 -9.31
CA LEU A 60 -40.32 38.37 -9.78
C LEU A 60 -41.27 38.52 -10.99
N ARG A 61 -41.21 37.59 -11.95
CA ARG A 61 -42.11 37.60 -13.11
C ARG A 61 -43.56 37.31 -12.73
N ASP A 62 -43.79 36.42 -11.75
CA ASP A 62 -45.12 36.14 -11.22
C ASP A 62 -45.72 37.36 -10.50
N GLU A 63 -44.88 38.25 -9.97
CA GLU A 63 -45.23 39.54 -9.39
C GLU A 63 -45.40 40.68 -10.44
N ASN A 64 -45.26 40.37 -11.73
CA ASN A 64 -45.29 41.30 -12.87
C ASN A 64 -44.10 42.28 -12.91
N GLU A 65 -42.94 41.89 -12.38
CA GLU A 65 -41.66 42.60 -12.57
C GLU A 65 -40.88 42.00 -13.75
N GLU A 66 -40.15 42.84 -14.47
CA GLU A 66 -39.25 42.37 -15.53
C GLU A 66 -37.96 41.83 -14.88
N ALA A 67 -37.60 40.57 -15.16
CA ALA A 67 -36.41 39.96 -14.59
C ALA A 67 -35.43 39.53 -15.68
N VAL A 68 -34.19 40.00 -15.60
CA VAL A 68 -33.07 39.57 -16.44
C VAL A 68 -32.22 38.60 -15.65
N VAL A 69 -32.03 37.38 -16.16
CA VAL A 69 -31.20 36.37 -15.50
C VAL A 69 -29.82 36.37 -16.12
N ALA A 70 -28.78 36.44 -15.30
CA ALA A 70 -27.40 36.36 -15.77
C ALA A 70 -26.53 35.51 -14.82
N VAL A 71 -25.53 34.86 -15.41
CA VAL A 71 -24.42 34.27 -14.66
C VAL A 71 -23.16 35.03 -15.03
N VAL A 72 -22.48 35.56 -14.02
CA VAL A 72 -21.28 36.37 -14.18
C VAL A 72 -20.13 35.66 -13.51
N SER A 73 -19.07 35.42 -14.29
CA SER A 73 -17.92 34.65 -13.82
C SER A 73 -16.64 35.47 -13.76
N GLY A 74 -15.76 35.16 -12.81
CA GLY A 74 -14.43 35.75 -12.69
C GLY A 74 -13.41 35.22 -13.69
N ASP A 75 -12.16 35.60 -13.49
CA ASP A 75 -11.00 35.14 -14.29
C ASP A 75 -9.91 34.67 -13.31
N ARG A 76 -9.36 33.48 -13.55
CA ARG A 76 -8.55 32.71 -12.60
C ARG A 76 -7.12 33.21 -12.43
N GLU A 77 -6.63 34.09 -13.31
CA GLU A 77 -5.21 34.49 -13.32
C GLU A 77 -4.77 35.31 -12.09
N SER A 78 -5.68 36.07 -11.45
CA SER A 78 -5.40 36.84 -10.23
C SER A 78 -6.69 37.33 -9.55
N MET A 79 -6.61 37.61 -8.25
CA MET A 79 -7.73 38.21 -7.49
C MET A 79 -8.25 39.52 -8.13
N VAL A 80 -7.32 40.35 -8.64
CA VAL A 80 -7.65 41.63 -9.26
C VAL A 80 -8.21 41.45 -10.67
N SER A 81 -7.84 40.39 -11.39
CA SER A 81 -8.41 40.09 -12.71
C SER A 81 -9.83 39.54 -12.60
N ALA A 82 -10.15 38.75 -11.56
CA ALA A 82 -11.50 38.26 -11.32
C ALA A 82 -12.50 39.40 -11.07
N ASP A 83 -12.19 40.29 -10.12
CA ASP A 83 -13.08 41.41 -9.78
C ASP A 83 -13.26 42.36 -10.99
N ARG A 84 -12.21 42.57 -11.80
CA ARG A 84 -12.27 43.36 -13.05
C ARG A 84 -13.06 42.66 -14.16
N ALA A 85 -13.00 41.33 -14.25
CA ALA A 85 -13.75 40.57 -15.24
C ALA A 85 -15.25 40.65 -14.94
N VAL A 86 -15.62 40.39 -13.68
CA VAL A 86 -16.99 40.53 -13.17
C VAL A 86 -17.51 41.96 -13.37
N ALA A 87 -16.70 42.96 -13.03
CA ALA A 87 -17.01 44.36 -13.28
C ALA A 87 -17.35 44.67 -14.75
N ARG A 88 -16.53 44.21 -15.70
CA ARG A 88 -16.78 44.44 -17.15
C ARG A 88 -18.07 43.77 -17.61
N GLN A 89 -18.31 42.53 -17.18
CA GLN A 89 -19.53 41.80 -17.54
C GLN A 89 -20.78 42.49 -16.98
N LEU A 90 -20.71 43.03 -15.76
CA LEU A 90 -21.78 43.84 -15.19
C LEU A 90 -21.98 45.16 -15.95
N ASP A 91 -20.89 45.82 -16.36
CA ASP A 91 -20.97 47.05 -17.16
C ASP A 91 -21.66 46.77 -18.52
N GLU A 92 -21.40 45.62 -19.14
CA GLU A 92 -22.09 45.15 -20.36
C GLU A 92 -23.59 44.90 -20.11
N LEU A 93 -23.93 44.18 -19.04
CA LEU A 93 -25.32 43.91 -18.67
C LEU A 93 -26.11 45.18 -18.36
N ILE A 94 -25.49 46.15 -17.68
CA ILE A 94 -26.15 47.41 -17.35
C ILE A 94 -26.38 48.25 -18.61
N ALA A 95 -25.43 48.27 -19.54
CA ALA A 95 -25.55 49.01 -20.78
C ALA A 95 -26.64 48.43 -21.71
N GLU A 96 -26.87 47.12 -21.68
CA GLU A 96 -27.83 46.44 -22.55
C GLU A 96 -29.25 46.39 -21.97
N TYR A 97 -29.37 46.17 -20.65
CA TYR A 97 -30.66 45.87 -20.01
C TYR A 97 -31.15 46.96 -19.04
N GLU A 98 -30.33 47.97 -18.73
CA GLU A 98 -30.66 49.11 -17.86
C GLU A 98 -31.41 48.72 -16.56
N PRO A 99 -30.91 47.75 -15.75
CA PRO A 99 -31.62 47.29 -14.56
C PRO A 99 -31.66 48.38 -13.46
N GLU A 100 -32.81 48.50 -12.79
CA GLU A 100 -33.03 49.43 -11.68
C GLU A 100 -32.48 48.87 -10.36
N SER A 101 -32.52 47.54 -10.20
CA SER A 101 -31.96 46.84 -9.04
C SER A 101 -31.47 45.44 -9.39
N ALA A 102 -30.79 44.80 -8.42
CA ALA A 102 -30.26 43.46 -8.57
C ALA A 102 -30.51 42.57 -7.34
N VAL A 103 -30.72 41.28 -7.61
CA VAL A 103 -30.70 40.20 -6.62
C VAL A 103 -29.49 39.32 -6.91
N VAL A 104 -28.60 39.20 -5.94
CA VAL A 104 -27.33 38.47 -6.07
C VAL A 104 -27.46 37.09 -5.45
N VAL A 105 -27.11 36.03 -6.19
CA VAL A 105 -27.13 34.65 -5.71
C VAL A 105 -25.70 34.12 -5.64
N ILE A 106 -25.35 33.50 -4.50
CA ILE A 106 -24.02 32.96 -4.19
C ILE A 106 -24.15 31.62 -3.42
N ASP A 107 -23.23 30.67 -3.62
CA ASP A 107 -23.09 29.45 -2.82
C ASP A 107 -21.80 29.36 -2.01
N SER A 108 -20.81 30.20 -2.30
CA SER A 108 -19.53 30.16 -1.60
C SER A 108 -19.17 31.49 -0.92
N ALA A 109 -18.32 31.40 0.10
CA ALA A 109 -17.71 32.57 0.72
C ALA A 109 -16.72 33.30 -0.20
N GLU A 110 -16.26 32.66 -1.28
CA GLU A 110 -15.38 33.30 -2.26
C GLU A 110 -16.15 34.22 -3.20
N ASP A 111 -17.37 33.82 -3.58
CA ASP A 111 -18.30 34.61 -4.41
C ASP A 111 -18.90 35.78 -3.65
N GLU A 112 -19.10 35.64 -2.33
CA GLU A 112 -19.57 36.74 -1.48
C GLU A 112 -18.65 37.97 -1.56
N ARG A 113 -17.37 37.77 -1.84
CA ARG A 113 -16.40 38.87 -2.00
C ARG A 113 -16.63 39.70 -3.26
N LEU A 114 -17.44 39.22 -4.21
CA LEU A 114 -17.82 39.96 -5.42
C LEU A 114 -19.04 40.86 -5.20
N VAL A 115 -19.78 40.70 -4.09
CA VAL A 115 -20.96 41.54 -3.78
C VAL A 115 -20.64 43.04 -3.80
N PRO A 116 -19.54 43.54 -3.20
CA PRO A 116 -19.19 44.96 -3.28
C PRO A 116 -18.92 45.47 -4.70
N VAL A 117 -18.52 44.59 -5.62
CA VAL A 117 -18.30 44.93 -7.04
C VAL A 117 -19.64 45.18 -7.73
N VAL A 118 -20.67 44.39 -7.40
CA VAL A 118 -22.04 44.56 -7.89
C VAL A 118 -22.68 45.82 -7.28
N GLU A 119 -22.58 46.00 -5.96
CA GLU A 119 -23.12 47.17 -5.24
C GLU A 119 -22.57 48.50 -5.77
N SER A 120 -21.33 48.50 -6.29
CA SER A 120 -20.72 49.70 -6.88
C SER A 120 -21.31 50.12 -8.23
N ARG A 121 -22.13 49.28 -8.87
CA ARG A 121 -22.63 49.45 -10.25
C ARG A 121 -24.15 49.52 -10.33
N VAL A 122 -24.84 48.71 -9.54
CA VAL A 122 -26.30 48.61 -9.51
C VAL A 122 -26.78 48.50 -8.05
N GLN A 123 -27.98 49.01 -7.76
CA GLN A 123 -28.57 48.86 -6.44
C GLN A 123 -28.86 47.39 -6.14
N VAL A 124 -28.28 46.83 -5.07
CA VAL A 124 -28.53 45.44 -4.65
C VAL A 124 -29.64 45.43 -3.61
N ASP A 125 -30.79 44.84 -3.96
CA ASP A 125 -31.93 44.75 -3.05
C ASP A 125 -31.82 43.55 -2.10
N SER A 126 -31.18 42.46 -2.54
CA SER A 126 -30.93 41.28 -1.70
C SER A 126 -29.74 40.43 -2.17
N VAL A 127 -29.18 39.66 -1.22
CA VAL A 127 -28.13 38.66 -1.47
C VAL A 127 -28.62 37.32 -0.93
N ASP A 128 -28.91 36.38 -1.82
CA ASP A 128 -29.35 35.03 -1.49
C ASP A 128 -28.15 34.06 -1.40
N ARG A 129 -28.08 33.33 -0.28
CA ARG A 129 -26.97 32.42 0.04
C ARG A 129 -27.48 30.99 0.00
N VAL A 130 -27.07 30.25 -1.03
CA VAL A 130 -27.48 28.87 -1.24
C VAL A 130 -26.57 27.94 -0.45
N VAL A 131 -27.15 27.10 0.42
CA VAL A 131 -26.40 26.13 1.24
C VAL A 131 -27.01 24.74 1.09
N VAL A 132 -26.24 23.80 0.53
CA VAL A 132 -26.64 22.40 0.36
C VAL A 132 -26.36 21.60 1.64
N ARG A 133 -27.37 20.91 2.18
CA ARG A 133 -27.22 20.07 3.38
C ARG A 133 -27.21 18.58 3.02
N GLN A 134 -26.07 17.91 3.18
CA GLN A 134 -25.97 16.46 3.08
C GLN A 134 -26.29 15.81 4.44
N ALA A 135 -27.38 15.06 4.53
CA ALA A 135 -27.68 14.23 5.70
C ALA A 135 -26.91 12.91 5.60
N ARG A 136 -26.25 12.50 6.69
CA ARG A 136 -25.60 11.18 6.81
C ARG A 136 -26.51 10.32 7.67
N ASP A 137 -27.08 9.26 7.11
CA ASP A 137 -28.04 8.42 7.84
C ASP A 137 -27.33 7.57 8.92
N ILE A 138 -27.84 7.63 10.15
CA ILE A 138 -27.37 6.81 11.30
C ILE A 138 -27.49 5.30 11.01
N GLU A 139 -28.42 4.94 10.12
CA GLU A 139 -28.60 3.57 9.63
C GLU A 139 -27.34 3.03 8.94
N SER A 140 -26.65 3.85 8.14
CA SER A 140 -25.40 3.45 7.50
C SER A 140 -24.32 3.11 8.55
N THR A 141 -24.23 3.88 9.63
CA THR A 141 -23.30 3.61 10.74
C THR A 141 -23.63 2.31 11.47
N TYR A 142 -24.92 2.02 11.69
CA TYR A 142 -25.36 0.76 12.30
C TYR A 142 -24.95 -0.45 11.44
N TYR A 143 -25.14 -0.39 10.12
CA TYR A 143 -24.75 -1.47 9.23
C TYR A 143 -23.24 -1.66 9.17
N LEU A 144 -22.46 -0.57 9.16
CA LEU A 144 -21.00 -0.65 9.22
C LEU A 144 -20.52 -1.33 10.51
N LEU A 145 -21.09 -0.97 11.67
CA LEU A 145 -20.75 -1.61 12.94
C LEU A 145 -21.15 -3.09 12.95
N LYS A 146 -22.33 -3.42 12.42
CA LYS A 146 -22.81 -4.80 12.29
C LYS A 146 -21.88 -5.64 11.40
N GLN A 147 -21.41 -5.07 10.29
CA GLN A 147 -20.49 -5.75 9.38
C GLN A 147 -19.12 -5.97 10.04
N PHE A 148 -18.60 -4.95 10.75
CA PHE A 148 -17.36 -5.07 11.53
C PHE A 148 -17.44 -6.19 12.58
N LEU A 149 -18.57 -6.34 13.26
CA LEU A 149 -18.80 -7.40 14.24
C LEU A 149 -18.98 -8.79 13.62
N ALA A 150 -19.49 -8.85 12.39
CA ALA A 150 -19.71 -10.09 11.65
C ALA A 150 -18.42 -10.65 11.05
N ASP A 151 -17.45 -9.78 10.74
CA ASP A 151 -16.13 -10.16 10.22
C ASP A 151 -15.28 -10.81 11.31
N GLU A 152 -14.90 -12.08 11.12
CA GLU A 152 -14.09 -12.84 12.06
C GLU A 152 -12.69 -12.25 12.23
N GLU A 153 -12.07 -11.82 11.14
CA GLU A 153 -10.68 -11.35 11.13
C GLU A 153 -10.57 -10.02 11.88
N LEU A 154 -11.50 -9.10 11.60
CA LEU A 154 -11.57 -7.82 12.30
C LEU A 154 -11.93 -8.01 13.77
N ARG A 155 -12.89 -8.89 14.07
CA ARG A 155 -13.28 -9.20 15.46
C ARG A 155 -12.11 -9.78 16.26
N GLN A 156 -11.36 -10.73 15.69
CA GLN A 156 -10.21 -11.33 16.37
C GLN A 156 -9.05 -10.35 16.52
N THR A 157 -8.79 -9.52 15.51
CA THR A 157 -7.62 -8.63 15.51
C THR A 157 -7.84 -7.40 16.39
N VAL A 158 -9.07 -6.90 16.47
CA VAL A 158 -9.37 -5.65 17.19
C VAL A 158 -10.15 -5.91 18.48
N LEU A 159 -11.23 -6.68 18.41
CA LEU A 159 -12.16 -6.82 19.54
C LEU A 159 -11.56 -7.69 20.66
N VAL A 160 -10.81 -8.73 20.31
CA VAL A 160 -10.19 -9.63 21.31
C VAL A 160 -9.10 -8.93 22.13
N PRO A 161 -8.11 -8.22 21.56
CA PRO A 161 -7.11 -7.51 22.36
C PRO A 161 -7.73 -6.43 23.25
N ILE A 162 -8.73 -5.69 22.74
CA ILE A 162 -9.45 -4.68 23.53
C ILE A 162 -10.21 -5.34 24.67
N GLY A 163 -11.00 -6.38 24.39
CA GLY A 163 -11.77 -7.10 25.41
C GLY A 163 -10.88 -7.73 26.48
N LEU A 164 -9.77 -8.36 26.07
CA LEU A 164 -8.79 -8.93 26.97
C LEU A 164 -8.14 -7.84 27.84
N THR A 165 -7.79 -6.69 27.25
CA THR A 165 -7.23 -5.56 27.99
C THR A 165 -8.20 -5.06 29.05
N LEU A 166 -9.47 -4.84 28.68
CA LEU A 166 -10.50 -4.39 29.61
C LEU A 166 -10.74 -5.38 30.75
N LEU A 167 -10.56 -6.68 30.51
CA LEU A 167 -10.72 -7.73 31.52
C LEU A 167 -9.48 -7.86 32.42
N VAL A 168 -8.29 -7.88 31.84
CA VAL A 168 -7.03 -8.22 32.54
C VAL A 168 -6.40 -6.98 33.19
N PHE A 169 -6.53 -5.78 32.61
CA PHE A 169 -5.93 -4.56 33.14
C PHE A 169 -6.33 -4.26 34.59
N PRO A 170 -7.62 -4.28 34.99
CA PRO A 170 -8.00 -4.03 36.38
C PRO A 170 -7.41 -5.07 37.35
N MET A 171 -7.28 -6.33 36.90
CA MET A 171 -6.70 -7.40 37.70
C MET A 171 -5.19 -7.20 37.90
N LEU A 172 -4.45 -6.88 36.84
CA LEU A 172 -3.02 -6.55 36.93
C LEU A 172 -2.79 -5.29 37.75
N ALA A 173 -3.61 -4.25 37.56
CA ALA A 173 -3.49 -2.99 38.26
C ALA A 173 -3.65 -3.13 39.78
N THR A 174 -4.42 -4.11 40.24
CA THR A 174 -4.62 -4.38 41.67
C THR A 174 -3.53 -5.27 42.28
N VAL A 175 -2.93 -6.19 41.51
CA VAL A 175 -1.92 -7.14 42.02
C VAL A 175 -0.50 -6.58 41.93
N VAL A 176 -0.14 -6.01 40.78
CA VAL A 176 1.24 -5.57 40.47
C VAL A 176 1.36 -4.05 40.37
N GLY A 177 0.22 -3.35 40.27
CA GLY A 177 0.16 -1.90 40.14
C GLY A 177 -0.18 -1.46 38.70
N PRO A 178 -0.77 -0.27 38.53
CA PRO A 178 -1.32 0.16 37.24
C PRO A 178 -0.26 0.39 36.16
N ALA A 179 0.93 0.87 36.53
CA ALA A 179 2.02 1.10 35.58
C ALA A 179 2.59 -0.22 35.04
N GLU A 180 2.86 -1.18 35.92
CA GLU A 180 3.39 -2.50 35.54
C GLU A 180 2.35 -3.32 34.78
N GLY A 181 1.08 -3.24 35.19
CA GLY A 181 -0.03 -3.84 34.46
C GLY A 181 -0.20 -3.28 33.04
N ALA A 182 -0.10 -1.96 32.88
CA ALA A 182 -0.12 -1.32 31.56
C ALA A 182 1.08 -1.78 30.72
N ALA A 183 2.29 -1.77 31.28
CA ALA A 183 3.50 -2.19 30.57
C ALA A 183 3.42 -3.66 30.11
N ALA A 184 2.90 -4.56 30.94
CA ALA A 184 2.69 -5.96 30.59
C ALA A 184 1.70 -6.12 29.43
N ILE A 185 0.56 -5.42 29.49
CA ILE A 185 -0.45 -5.47 28.43
C ILE A 185 0.09 -4.87 27.13
N THR A 186 0.73 -3.71 27.19
CA THR A 186 1.36 -3.09 26.00
C THR A 186 2.39 -4.01 25.38
N SER A 187 3.17 -4.72 26.19
CA SER A 187 4.15 -5.71 25.70
C SER A 187 3.46 -6.88 24.97
N VAL A 188 2.38 -7.42 25.54
CA VAL A 188 1.62 -8.52 24.93
C VAL A 188 0.93 -8.07 23.64
N ILE A 189 0.28 -6.91 23.64
CA ILE A 189 -0.35 -6.34 22.43
C ILE A 189 0.70 -6.05 21.37
N GLY A 190 1.83 -5.44 21.73
CA GLY A 190 2.93 -5.18 20.82
C GLY A 190 3.46 -6.46 20.19
N LEU A 191 3.65 -7.51 20.98
CA LEU A 191 4.06 -8.83 20.50
C LEU A 191 3.02 -9.44 19.55
N PHE A 192 1.73 -9.32 19.87
CA PHE A 192 0.63 -9.78 19.01
C PHE A 192 0.59 -9.04 17.67
N LEU A 193 0.79 -7.71 17.67
CA LEU A 193 0.85 -6.91 16.45
C LEU A 193 2.06 -7.27 15.59
N LEU A 194 3.23 -7.53 16.19
CA LEU A 194 4.38 -8.03 15.46
C LEU A 194 4.12 -9.42 14.87
N TYR A 195 3.49 -10.32 15.64
CA TYR A 195 3.12 -11.65 15.16
C TYR A 195 2.24 -11.57 13.91
N LYS A 196 1.21 -10.70 13.93
CA LYS A 196 0.34 -10.49 12.77
C LYS A 196 1.00 -9.71 11.64
N GLY A 197 1.78 -8.67 11.96
CA GLY A 197 2.47 -7.84 10.96
C GLY A 197 3.52 -8.60 10.16
N PHE A 198 4.14 -9.62 10.74
CA PHE A 198 5.06 -10.51 10.03
C PHE A 198 4.37 -11.70 9.34
N SER A 199 3.04 -11.79 9.38
CA SER A 199 2.28 -12.93 8.83
C SER A 199 2.87 -14.29 9.23
N ILE A 200 3.25 -14.43 10.51
CA ILE A 200 3.96 -15.62 11.00
C ILE A 200 3.16 -16.90 10.72
N ASP A 201 1.82 -16.81 10.77
CA ASP A 201 0.88 -17.88 10.42
C ASP A 201 1.17 -18.47 9.01
N GLU A 202 1.39 -17.59 8.02
CA GLU A 202 1.61 -17.97 6.63
C GLU A 202 3.01 -18.56 6.43
N ILE A 203 4.02 -17.96 7.06
CA ILE A 203 5.41 -18.42 7.00
C ILE A 203 5.52 -19.83 7.56
N ILE A 204 4.91 -20.10 8.72
CA ILE A 204 4.94 -21.42 9.35
C ILE A 204 4.21 -22.45 8.47
N THR A 205 3.05 -22.08 7.94
CA THR A 205 2.26 -22.99 7.09
C THR A 205 3.01 -23.33 5.79
N GLY A 206 3.61 -22.32 5.14
CA GLY A 206 4.44 -22.51 3.96
C GLY A 206 5.67 -23.38 4.23
N ALA A 207 6.38 -23.12 5.34
CA ALA A 207 7.52 -23.93 5.75
C ALA A 207 7.12 -25.38 6.03
N ALA A 208 5.99 -25.61 6.71
CA ALA A 208 5.48 -26.96 6.98
C ALA A 208 5.12 -27.71 5.68
N HIS A 209 4.54 -27.02 4.69
CA HIS A 209 4.23 -27.60 3.39
C HIS A 209 5.51 -27.97 2.62
N GLN A 210 6.50 -27.07 2.59
CA GLN A 210 7.80 -27.32 1.96
C GLN A 210 8.52 -28.53 2.58
N VAL A 211 8.54 -28.62 3.91
CA VAL A 211 9.13 -29.77 4.62
C VAL A 211 8.41 -31.05 4.25
N ARG A 212 7.06 -31.03 4.22
CA ARG A 212 6.25 -32.20 3.83
C ARG A 212 6.61 -32.66 2.43
N GLU A 213 6.59 -31.76 1.45
CA GLU A 213 6.90 -32.08 0.05
C GLU A 213 8.32 -32.63 -0.12
N SER A 214 9.29 -31.99 0.54
CA SER A 214 10.69 -32.42 0.55
C SER A 214 10.87 -33.82 1.16
N LEU A 215 10.17 -34.15 2.25
CA LEU A 215 10.16 -35.49 2.85
C LEU A 215 9.54 -36.55 1.93
N TYR A 216 8.45 -36.22 1.21
CA TYR A 216 7.86 -37.14 0.24
C TYR A 216 8.75 -37.34 -0.99
N SER A 217 9.55 -36.35 -1.35
CA SER A 217 10.52 -36.42 -2.46
C SER A 217 11.83 -37.15 -2.10
N GLY A 218 12.03 -37.53 -0.84
CA GLY A 218 13.21 -38.27 -0.41
C GLY A 218 14.51 -37.44 -0.35
N GLN A 219 14.41 -36.12 -0.23
CA GLN A 219 15.56 -35.22 -0.15
C GLN A 219 16.34 -35.42 1.16
N VAL A 220 17.65 -35.64 1.04
CA VAL A 220 18.61 -35.76 2.15
C VAL A 220 18.76 -34.42 2.88
N SER A 221 18.58 -33.29 2.19
CA SER A 221 18.71 -31.97 2.83
C SER A 221 17.76 -31.74 4.00
N VAL A 222 16.57 -32.35 4.03
CA VAL A 222 15.63 -32.19 5.15
C VAL A 222 16.25 -32.57 6.49
N VAL A 223 16.84 -33.78 6.55
CA VAL A 223 17.46 -34.29 7.78
C VAL A 223 18.63 -33.39 8.18
N THR A 224 19.42 -32.95 7.22
CA THR A 224 20.56 -32.06 7.48
C THR A 224 20.13 -30.66 7.91
N TYR A 225 18.99 -30.13 7.43
CA TYR A 225 18.45 -28.85 7.86
C TYR A 225 17.92 -28.92 9.29
N VAL A 226 17.26 -30.02 9.67
CA VAL A 226 16.86 -30.26 11.07
C VAL A 226 18.10 -30.34 11.98
N ALA A 227 19.13 -31.09 11.56
CA ALA A 227 20.39 -31.15 12.29
C ALA A 227 21.07 -29.77 12.40
N ALA A 228 21.09 -28.99 11.32
CA ALA A 228 21.63 -27.64 11.28
C ALA A 228 20.85 -26.67 12.18
N ALA A 229 19.53 -26.78 12.25
CA ALA A 229 18.70 -26.01 13.16
C ALA A 229 19.03 -26.34 14.63
N GLY A 230 19.19 -27.62 14.95
CA GLY A 230 19.64 -28.06 16.27
C GLY A 230 21.03 -27.53 16.64
N LEU A 231 22.00 -27.63 15.72
CA LEU A 231 23.35 -27.10 15.90
C LEU A 231 23.37 -25.57 16.06
N THR A 232 22.49 -24.86 15.34
CA THR A 232 22.30 -23.41 15.49
C THR A 232 21.85 -23.07 16.91
N LEU A 233 20.87 -23.80 17.44
CA LEU A 233 20.40 -23.62 18.82
C LEU A 233 21.52 -23.88 19.83
N VAL A 234 22.28 -24.96 19.65
CA VAL A 234 23.46 -25.26 20.48
C VAL A 234 24.47 -24.12 20.43
N GLY A 235 24.72 -23.53 19.26
CA GLY A 235 25.62 -22.38 19.10
C GLY A 235 25.14 -21.14 19.85
N LEU A 236 23.87 -20.76 19.69
CA LEU A 236 23.27 -19.64 20.42
C LEU A 236 23.33 -19.86 21.94
N PHE A 237 23.06 -21.09 22.39
CA PHE A 237 23.15 -21.45 23.79
C PHE A 237 24.59 -21.40 24.31
N ALA A 238 25.56 -21.92 23.55
CA ALA A 238 26.98 -21.84 23.89
C ALA A 238 27.47 -20.40 24.00
N GLY A 239 27.07 -19.52 23.07
CA GLY A 239 27.35 -18.08 23.15
C GLY A 239 26.73 -17.43 24.38
N GLY A 240 25.46 -17.75 24.68
CA GLY A 240 24.77 -17.23 25.86
C GLY A 240 25.46 -17.67 27.16
N LEU A 241 25.91 -18.93 27.25
CA LEU A 241 26.71 -19.40 28.38
C LEU A 241 28.05 -18.69 28.47
N GLY A 242 28.71 -18.46 27.33
CA GLY A 242 29.97 -17.71 27.24
C GLY A 242 29.85 -16.31 27.86
N VAL A 243 28.79 -15.57 27.49
CA VAL A 243 28.50 -14.25 28.08
C VAL A 243 28.17 -14.34 29.57
N SER A 244 27.37 -15.33 29.95
CA SER A 244 26.94 -15.50 31.36
C SER A 244 28.10 -15.80 32.31
N ASN A 245 29.20 -16.35 31.79
CA ASN A 245 30.41 -16.64 32.56
C ASN A 245 31.35 -15.43 32.72
N LEU A 246 31.07 -14.30 32.06
CA LEU A 246 31.83 -13.07 32.25
C LEU A 246 31.40 -12.38 33.54
N GLU A 247 32.31 -12.21 34.49
CA GLU A 247 32.04 -11.41 35.70
C GLU A 247 31.93 -9.92 35.35
N ASP A 248 30.72 -9.39 35.51
CA ASP A 248 30.32 -7.97 35.58
C ASP A 248 31.17 -6.97 34.76
N GLN A 249 31.32 -7.23 33.47
CA GLN A 249 32.03 -6.32 32.57
C GLN A 249 31.14 -5.16 32.11
N SER A 250 31.61 -3.93 32.36
CA SER A 250 30.96 -2.71 31.89
C SER A 250 31.14 -2.55 30.37
N GLY A 251 30.04 -2.66 29.60
CA GLY A 251 30.00 -2.38 28.16
C GLY A 251 29.47 -3.54 27.32
N ILE A 252 29.16 -3.26 26.04
CA ILE A 252 28.49 -4.25 25.15
C ILE A 252 29.48 -5.02 24.26
N VAL A 253 30.68 -4.49 24.05
CA VAL A 253 31.63 -5.00 23.05
C VAL A 253 32.18 -6.37 23.43
N ILE A 254 32.64 -6.55 24.68
CA ILE A 254 33.22 -7.81 25.15
C ILE A 254 32.19 -8.93 25.25
N PRO A 255 31.00 -8.73 25.85
CA PRO A 255 29.92 -9.73 25.79
C PRO A 255 29.57 -10.13 24.36
N THR A 256 29.51 -9.18 23.42
CA THR A 256 29.21 -9.48 22.02
C THR A 256 30.31 -10.33 21.39
N MET A 257 31.59 -10.01 21.62
CA MET A 257 32.71 -10.78 21.07
C MET A 257 32.80 -12.17 21.69
N GLN A 258 32.53 -12.32 22.99
CA GLN A 258 32.48 -13.62 23.66
C GLN A 258 31.35 -14.50 23.10
N PHE A 259 30.14 -13.94 23.02
CA PHE A 259 28.99 -14.62 22.41
C PHE A 259 29.34 -15.12 21.01
N THR A 260 29.93 -14.23 20.21
CA THR A 260 30.29 -14.49 18.83
C THR A 260 31.35 -15.58 18.73
N TYR A 261 32.44 -15.47 19.51
CA TYR A 261 33.51 -16.47 19.54
C TYR A 261 33.01 -17.87 19.88
N ASP A 262 32.17 -18.02 20.90
CA ASP A 262 31.65 -19.31 21.35
C ASP A 262 30.55 -19.88 20.43
N SER A 263 29.75 -19.01 19.80
CA SER A 263 28.67 -19.43 18.90
C SER A 263 29.18 -19.91 17.53
N ILE A 264 30.18 -19.24 16.96
CA ILE A 264 30.57 -19.42 15.56
C ILE A 264 30.94 -20.85 15.17
N PRO A 265 31.71 -21.64 15.95
CA PRO A 265 32.04 -23.01 15.56
C PRO A 265 30.79 -23.84 15.32
N TRP A 266 29.80 -23.72 16.21
CA TRP A 266 28.53 -24.42 16.10
C TRP A 266 27.70 -23.93 14.92
N LEU A 267 27.63 -22.60 14.72
CA LEU A 267 26.96 -22.01 13.56
C LEU A 267 27.63 -22.39 12.23
N ALA A 268 28.96 -22.46 12.20
CA ALA A 268 29.72 -22.89 11.03
C ALA A 268 29.44 -24.37 10.72
N VAL A 269 29.46 -25.24 11.73
CA VAL A 269 29.11 -26.67 11.54
C VAL A 269 27.65 -26.83 11.14
N ALA A 270 26.74 -26.03 11.68
CA ALA A 270 25.33 -26.01 11.27
C ALA A 270 25.18 -25.66 9.78
N ALA A 271 25.76 -24.54 9.36
CA ALA A 271 25.69 -24.08 7.98
C ALA A 271 26.43 -25.03 7.02
N LEU A 272 27.53 -25.64 7.44
CA LEU A 272 28.20 -26.72 6.70
C LEU A 272 27.29 -27.92 6.52
N THR A 273 26.62 -28.36 7.60
CA THR A 273 25.68 -29.49 7.56
C THR A 273 24.54 -29.22 6.58
N ALA A 274 23.94 -28.03 6.64
CA ALA A 274 22.89 -27.61 5.71
C ALA A 274 23.39 -27.57 4.25
N SER A 275 24.56 -26.98 4.01
CA SER A 275 25.14 -26.90 2.66
C SER A 275 25.50 -28.28 2.10
N ALA A 276 26.01 -29.19 2.94
CA ALA A 276 26.35 -30.55 2.56
C ALA A 276 25.11 -31.34 2.14
N GLY A 277 24.01 -31.24 2.88
CA GLY A 277 22.75 -31.88 2.48
C GLY A 277 22.21 -31.35 1.17
N ARG A 278 22.31 -30.04 0.92
CA ARG A 278 21.92 -29.46 -0.37
C ARG A 278 22.79 -29.95 -1.53
N VAL A 279 24.11 -30.06 -1.32
CA VAL A 279 25.04 -30.60 -2.32
C VAL A 279 24.75 -32.08 -2.57
N LEU A 280 24.41 -32.86 -1.55
CA LEU A 280 24.05 -34.27 -1.70
C LEU A 280 22.76 -34.43 -2.52
N ASP A 281 21.74 -33.61 -2.29
CA ASP A 281 20.51 -33.65 -3.08
C ASP A 281 20.77 -33.37 -4.56
N GLU A 282 21.62 -32.39 -4.87
CA GLU A 282 22.00 -32.05 -6.24
C GLU A 282 22.84 -33.16 -6.89
N LEU A 283 23.71 -33.84 -6.13
CA LEU A 283 24.51 -34.96 -6.61
C LEU A 283 23.66 -36.22 -6.89
N ILE A 284 22.54 -36.38 -6.18
CA ILE A 284 21.62 -37.50 -6.33
C ILE A 284 20.58 -37.22 -7.43
N GLY A 285 20.29 -35.95 -7.70
CA GLY A 285 19.37 -35.51 -8.74
C GLY A 285 19.86 -35.81 -10.17
N GLU A 286 18.92 -35.85 -11.11
CA GLU A 286 19.21 -36.05 -12.56
C GLU A 286 19.64 -34.76 -13.27
N GLU A 287 19.58 -33.61 -12.59
CA GLU A 287 19.92 -32.29 -13.13
C GLU A 287 21.43 -31.97 -13.04
N PRO A 288 21.97 -31.17 -13.97
CA PRO A 288 23.37 -30.77 -13.94
C PRO A 288 23.67 -29.84 -12.75
N ILE A 289 24.66 -30.23 -11.94
CA ILE A 289 25.07 -29.54 -10.72
C ILE A 289 25.45 -28.08 -11.01
N ARG A 290 24.74 -27.13 -10.39
CA ARG A 290 25.08 -25.70 -10.51
C ARG A 290 26.35 -25.38 -9.70
N ARG A 291 27.30 -24.68 -10.32
CA ARG A 291 28.58 -24.25 -9.68
C ARG A 291 28.39 -23.52 -8.35
N SER A 292 27.33 -22.72 -8.24
CA SER A 292 27.05 -21.92 -7.04
C SER A 292 26.85 -22.79 -5.78
N TYR A 293 26.28 -23.99 -5.89
CA TYR A 293 26.04 -24.86 -4.73
C TYR A 293 27.31 -25.57 -4.23
N LEU A 294 28.27 -25.87 -5.11
CA LEU A 294 29.52 -26.53 -4.74
C LEU A 294 30.47 -25.64 -3.92
N ASN A 295 30.38 -24.32 -4.10
CA ASN A 295 31.24 -23.39 -3.36
C ASN A 295 30.70 -23.06 -1.94
N LEU A 296 29.40 -23.25 -1.70
CA LEU A 296 28.75 -22.89 -0.43
C LEU A 296 29.45 -23.39 0.84
N PRO A 297 29.84 -24.68 0.98
CA PRO A 297 30.48 -25.15 2.21
C PRO A 297 31.81 -24.44 2.49
N PHE A 298 32.59 -24.15 1.44
CA PHE A 298 33.88 -23.47 1.57
C PHE A 298 33.71 -22.01 1.94
N VAL A 299 32.71 -21.33 1.35
CA VAL A 299 32.36 -19.94 1.70
C VAL A 299 31.94 -19.85 3.17
N VAL A 300 31.04 -20.73 3.61
CA VAL A 300 30.57 -20.79 5.00
C VAL A 300 31.73 -21.02 5.97
N LEU A 301 32.61 -21.98 5.69
CA LEU A 301 33.77 -22.26 6.54
C LEU A 301 34.73 -21.06 6.59
N SER A 302 35.00 -20.44 5.45
CA SER A 302 35.86 -19.25 5.34
C SER A 302 35.31 -18.10 6.17
N VAL A 303 34.02 -17.78 6.03
CA VAL A 303 33.36 -16.72 6.80
C VAL A 303 33.41 -17.03 8.30
N GLY A 304 33.10 -18.27 8.71
CA GLY A 304 33.19 -18.69 10.10
C GLY A 304 34.60 -18.51 10.69
N LEU A 305 35.65 -18.89 9.94
CA LEU A 305 37.04 -18.68 10.36
C LEU A 305 37.40 -17.21 10.54
N VAL A 306 36.98 -16.34 9.62
CA VAL A 306 37.23 -14.90 9.72
C VAL A 306 36.56 -14.31 10.95
N ILE A 307 35.24 -14.54 11.12
CA ILE A 307 34.51 -13.94 12.24
C ILE A 307 35.08 -14.47 13.57
N ARG A 308 35.39 -15.76 13.66
CA ARG A 308 36.01 -16.34 14.87
C ARG A 308 37.39 -15.74 15.13
N GLY A 309 38.20 -15.53 14.10
CA GLY A 309 39.52 -14.91 14.22
C GLY A 309 39.45 -13.48 14.75
N PHE A 310 38.52 -12.67 14.24
CA PHE A 310 38.32 -11.30 14.74
C PHE A 310 37.81 -11.28 16.18
N SER A 311 36.83 -12.12 16.54
CA SER A 311 36.37 -12.21 17.93
C SER A 311 37.48 -12.66 18.87
N ALA A 312 38.30 -13.64 18.45
CA ALA A 312 39.46 -14.11 19.23
C ALA A 312 40.50 -13.00 19.46
N TYR A 313 40.77 -12.17 18.44
CA TYR A 313 41.68 -11.04 18.55
C TYR A 313 41.27 -10.05 19.64
N PHE A 314 39.98 -9.65 19.66
CA PHE A 314 39.48 -8.73 20.68
C PHE A 314 39.51 -9.33 22.10
N LEU A 315 39.21 -10.62 22.23
CA LEU A 315 39.21 -11.29 23.53
C LEU A 315 40.63 -11.50 24.08
N GLU A 316 41.61 -11.80 23.22
CA GLU A 316 43.03 -11.92 23.61
C GLU A 316 43.64 -10.57 23.95
N GLN A 317 43.26 -9.51 23.25
CA GLN A 317 43.69 -8.14 23.58
C GLN A 317 43.25 -7.70 24.99
N GLN A 318 42.18 -8.30 25.51
CA GLN A 318 41.68 -8.09 26.87
C GLN A 318 42.17 -9.13 27.88
N GLY A 319 43.01 -10.09 27.45
CA GLY A 319 43.53 -11.15 28.32
C GLY A 319 42.48 -12.18 28.75
N LEU A 320 41.36 -12.31 28.03
CA LEU A 320 40.28 -13.26 28.33
C LEU A 320 40.52 -14.65 27.70
N ILE A 321 41.42 -14.73 26.72
CA ILE A 321 41.84 -15.98 26.09
C ILE A 321 43.36 -16.04 26.13
N ASP A 322 43.89 -17.18 26.54
CA ASP A 322 45.33 -17.42 26.58
C ASP A 322 45.94 -17.42 25.15
N PRO A 323 47.17 -16.89 24.99
CA PRO A 323 47.93 -17.01 23.75
C PRO A 323 48.15 -18.48 23.38
N VAL A 324 48.18 -18.77 22.08
CA VAL A 324 48.42 -20.15 21.62
C VAL A 324 49.89 -20.49 21.78
N GLU A 325 50.18 -21.51 22.60
CA GLU A 325 51.53 -22.07 22.75
C GLU A 325 51.76 -23.13 21.68
N ILE A 326 52.70 -22.89 20.75
CA ILE A 326 53.14 -23.92 19.82
C ILE A 326 54.39 -24.58 20.41
N ALA A 327 54.25 -25.83 20.85
CA ALA A 327 55.40 -26.64 21.25
C ALA A 327 56.24 -26.99 20.01
N SER A 328 57.37 -26.30 19.83
CA SER A 328 58.30 -26.61 18.75
C SER A 328 58.93 -28.00 18.99
N HIS A 329 58.60 -28.97 18.13
CA HIS A 329 59.23 -30.28 18.16
C HIS A 329 60.55 -30.23 17.37
N GLY A 330 61.58 -29.64 18.00
CA GLY A 330 62.96 -29.67 17.54
C GLY A 330 63.81 -30.69 18.30
N ILE A 331 64.98 -31.05 17.76
CA ILE A 331 65.96 -32.00 18.35
C ILE A 331 66.71 -31.40 19.57
N LEU A 332 66.40 -30.16 19.96
CA LEU A 332 67.03 -29.39 21.05
C LEU A 332 65.96 -28.80 21.98
N PRO A 333 66.29 -28.40 23.24
CA PRO A 333 65.30 -28.20 24.30
C PRO A 333 64.18 -27.24 23.89
N VAL A 334 62.96 -27.64 24.25
CA VAL A 334 61.68 -27.06 23.84
C VAL A 334 61.59 -25.59 24.27
N GLU A 335 61.85 -24.66 23.35
CA GLU A 335 61.40 -23.26 23.49
C GLU A 335 59.92 -23.20 23.09
N THR A 336 59.08 -22.81 24.05
CA THR A 336 57.68 -22.50 23.80
C THR A 336 57.61 -21.13 23.13
N VAL A 337 57.15 -21.12 21.88
CA VAL A 337 56.92 -19.87 21.13
C VAL A 337 55.45 -19.49 21.32
N PHE A 338 55.21 -18.31 21.89
CA PHE A 338 53.87 -17.74 22.03
C PHE A 338 53.46 -17.08 20.71
N VAL A 339 52.30 -17.46 20.19
CA VAL A 339 51.69 -16.78 19.05
C VAL A 339 50.95 -15.55 19.57
N THR A 340 51.31 -14.38 19.05
CA THR A 340 50.63 -13.12 19.38
C THR A 340 49.22 -13.06 18.79
N ALA A 341 48.35 -12.20 19.34
CA ALA A 341 46.97 -12.02 18.86
C ALA A 341 46.89 -11.67 17.38
N SER A 342 47.81 -10.84 16.88
CA SER A 342 47.89 -10.45 15.47
C SER A 342 48.34 -11.61 14.59
N GLU A 343 49.29 -12.44 15.03
CA GLU A 343 49.72 -13.64 14.32
C GLU A 343 48.60 -14.69 14.27
N ARG A 344 47.85 -14.87 15.37
CA ARG A 344 46.69 -15.76 15.42
C ARG A 344 45.59 -15.30 14.46
N LEU A 345 45.28 -14.00 14.44
CA LEU A 345 44.34 -13.41 13.48
C LEU A 345 44.81 -13.63 12.03
N ALA A 346 46.09 -13.39 11.76
CA ALA A 346 46.66 -13.61 10.43
C ALA A 346 46.51 -15.07 9.98
N VAL A 347 46.74 -16.04 10.88
CA VAL A 347 46.53 -17.48 10.59
C VAL A 347 45.06 -17.76 10.24
N TYR A 348 44.09 -17.23 11.00
CA TYR A 348 42.66 -17.41 10.68
C TYR A 348 42.29 -16.82 9.31
N VAL A 349 42.76 -15.61 9.00
CA VAL A 349 42.48 -14.95 7.72
C VAL A 349 43.13 -15.69 6.55
N VAL A 350 44.40 -16.10 6.70
CA VAL A 350 45.10 -16.87 5.66
C VAL A 350 44.43 -18.23 5.45
N ALA A 351 44.03 -18.91 6.52
CA ALA A 351 43.30 -20.17 6.43
C ALA A 351 41.94 -19.99 5.74
N ALA A 352 41.21 -18.91 6.04
CA ALA A 352 39.95 -18.59 5.38
C ALA A 352 40.14 -18.35 3.87
N ILE A 353 41.13 -17.55 3.48
CA ILE A 353 41.47 -17.31 2.08
C ILE A 353 41.84 -18.62 1.38
N ALA A 354 42.66 -19.47 2.01
CA ALA A 354 43.04 -20.76 1.46
C ALA A 354 41.82 -21.67 1.25
N VAL A 355 40.92 -21.75 2.22
CA VAL A 355 39.65 -22.51 2.12
C VAL A 355 38.79 -21.97 0.97
N SER A 356 38.63 -20.66 0.87
CA SER A 356 37.85 -20.01 -0.20
C SER A 356 38.43 -20.30 -1.60
N LEU A 357 39.76 -20.24 -1.74
CA LEU A 357 40.46 -20.57 -3.00
C LEU A 357 40.29 -22.05 -3.38
N VAL A 358 40.36 -22.96 -2.41
CA VAL A 358 40.11 -24.39 -2.64
C VAL A 358 38.68 -24.60 -3.12
N GLY A 359 37.69 -23.95 -2.49
CA GLY A 359 36.28 -24.00 -2.90
C GLY A 359 36.07 -23.50 -4.33
N ALA A 360 36.63 -22.33 -4.66
CA ALA A 360 36.56 -21.75 -6.00
C ALA A 360 37.20 -22.68 -7.06
N ARG A 361 38.36 -23.26 -6.76
CA ARG A 361 39.05 -24.18 -7.68
C ARG A 361 38.26 -25.47 -7.89
N LEU A 362 37.68 -26.03 -6.83
CA LEU A 362 36.87 -27.23 -6.90
C LEU A 362 35.60 -27.00 -7.74
N ALA A 363 34.90 -25.90 -7.48
CA ALA A 363 33.72 -25.49 -8.26
C ALA A 363 34.05 -25.28 -9.74
N ALA A 364 35.20 -24.67 -10.06
CA ALA A 364 35.66 -24.48 -11.44
C ALA A 364 36.02 -25.80 -12.15
N SER A 365 36.51 -26.80 -11.41
CA SER A 365 36.91 -28.10 -11.98
C SER A 365 35.75 -29.06 -12.24
N LEU A 366 34.66 -28.96 -11.47
CA LEU A 366 33.52 -29.87 -11.51
C LEU A 366 32.30 -29.30 -12.24
N GLY A 367 32.17 -27.98 -12.35
CA GLY A 367 31.04 -27.38 -13.06
C GLY A 367 31.24 -27.35 -14.57
N GLY A 368 30.32 -27.97 -15.32
CA GLY A 368 30.17 -27.73 -16.76
C GLY A 368 29.84 -26.27 -17.09
N ARG A 369 30.18 -25.83 -18.31
CA ARG A 369 29.80 -24.54 -18.96
C ARG A 369 28.28 -24.29 -18.79
N ASP A 370 27.72 -23.10 -18.57
CA ASP A 370 28.09 -21.66 -18.60
C ASP A 370 27.33 -20.98 -17.41
N GLU A 371 27.37 -19.68 -17.07
CA GLU A 371 27.56 -18.46 -17.85
C GLU A 371 27.88 -17.28 -16.89
N THR A 372 28.52 -16.27 -17.47
CA THR A 372 28.91 -14.97 -16.91
C THR A 372 27.70 -14.03 -16.87
N GLU A 373 27.47 -13.35 -15.75
CA GLU A 373 27.12 -11.92 -15.77
C GLU A 373 27.35 -11.30 -14.38
N LEU A 374 28.25 -10.32 -14.39
CA LEU A 374 28.53 -9.39 -13.31
C LEU A 374 27.50 -8.26 -13.40
N ASP A 375 26.88 -7.88 -12.29
CA ASP A 375 26.36 -6.52 -12.13
C ASP A 375 27.23 -5.81 -11.09
N ASP A 376 28.23 -5.09 -11.60
CA ASP A 376 29.02 -4.08 -10.90
C ASP A 376 28.23 -2.77 -10.90
N GLY A 377 27.91 -2.24 -9.72
CA GLY A 377 27.13 -1.00 -9.64
C GLY A 377 27.13 -0.31 -8.28
N ALA A 378 28.27 -0.23 -7.59
CA ALA A 378 28.42 0.66 -6.44
C ALA A 378 29.19 1.94 -6.83
N SER A 379 28.48 3.04 -7.08
CA SER A 379 28.99 4.37 -6.71
C SER A 379 27.85 5.37 -6.45
N ALA A 380 27.85 5.89 -5.21
CA ALA A 380 27.24 7.10 -4.67
C ALA A 380 26.59 8.10 -5.65
N THR A 381 25.39 8.61 -5.31
CA THR A 381 25.17 9.94 -4.69
C THR A 381 23.68 10.31 -4.64
N SER A 382 23.27 10.86 -3.49
CA SER A 382 22.27 11.91 -3.24
C SER A 382 21.02 12.15 -4.13
N GLY A 383 19.87 12.36 -3.46
CA GLY A 383 18.71 13.13 -3.95
C GLY A 383 17.44 12.28 -4.02
N LEU A 384 16.50 12.33 -3.08
CA LEU A 384 15.37 13.28 -2.99
C LEU A 384 14.63 13.52 -4.32
N THR A 385 13.29 13.45 -4.21
CA THR A 385 12.20 13.77 -5.19
C THR A 385 11.86 12.63 -6.14
N ASP A 386 10.67 12.05 -6.13
CA ASP A 386 9.29 12.53 -6.35
C ASP A 386 8.79 11.84 -7.63
N GLY A 387 7.82 10.95 -7.46
CA GLY A 387 7.30 10.08 -8.51
C GLY A 387 6.27 10.82 -9.34
N GLY A 388 6.69 11.37 -10.48
CA GLY A 388 5.81 11.71 -11.60
C GLY A 388 5.80 10.59 -12.65
N PRO A 389 4.65 10.25 -13.27
CA PRO A 389 4.61 9.26 -14.34
C PRO A 389 5.14 9.86 -15.68
N PRO A 390 5.66 9.03 -16.59
CA PRO A 390 6.29 9.52 -17.82
C PRO A 390 5.24 10.00 -18.86
N PRO A 391 5.63 10.91 -19.77
CA PRO A 391 4.73 11.47 -20.77
C PRO A 391 4.48 10.51 -21.92
N THR A 392 3.25 10.56 -22.43
CA THR A 392 2.81 9.98 -23.70
C THR A 392 3.45 10.71 -24.88
N GLY A 393 3.97 9.93 -25.84
CA GLY A 393 4.57 10.43 -27.08
C GLY A 393 4.10 9.62 -28.28
N SER A 394 3.28 10.27 -29.10
CA SER A 394 2.68 9.80 -30.36
C SER A 394 3.70 9.57 -31.49
N THR A 395 3.46 8.58 -32.35
CA THR A 395 3.63 8.74 -33.82
C THR A 395 2.75 7.71 -34.54
N GLY A 396 1.99 8.15 -35.56
CA GLY A 396 1.07 7.33 -36.34
C GLY A 396 1.52 7.04 -37.79
N ALA A 397 0.56 6.46 -38.53
CA ALA A 397 0.53 6.07 -39.97
C ALA A 397 1.23 4.73 -40.31
N GLY A 398 0.64 3.77 -41.05
CA GLY A 398 -0.66 3.62 -41.73
C GLY A 398 -0.67 2.34 -42.59
N ASN A 399 -1.88 1.81 -42.87
CA ASN A 399 -2.29 0.83 -43.92
C ASN A 399 -1.68 -0.60 -43.86
N ASP A 400 -2.33 -1.72 -44.18
CA ASP A 400 -3.50 -2.03 -45.02
C ASP A 400 -4.16 -3.37 -44.58
N GLU A 401 -5.46 -3.53 -44.89
CA GLU A 401 -6.18 -4.75 -45.35
C GLU A 401 -6.01 -6.10 -44.61
N THR A 402 -7.01 -6.87 -44.16
CA THR A 402 -8.27 -7.34 -44.76
C THR A 402 -8.95 -8.29 -43.74
N GLY A 403 -10.28 -8.46 -43.76
CA GLY A 403 -10.92 -9.60 -43.11
C GLY A 403 -12.31 -9.34 -42.53
N VAL A 404 -13.31 -9.32 -43.41
CA VAL A 404 -14.75 -9.24 -43.14
C VAL A 404 -15.28 -10.58 -42.63
N GLU A 405 -16.12 -10.57 -41.59
CA GLU A 405 -17.31 -11.43 -41.54
C GLU A 405 -18.45 -10.73 -40.77
N ILE A 406 -19.55 -10.52 -41.48
CA ILE A 406 -20.86 -9.98 -41.04
C ILE A 406 -21.81 -11.18 -40.91
N VAL A 407 -22.87 -11.02 -40.09
CA VAL A 407 -24.24 -11.62 -40.16
C VAL A 407 -24.64 -12.13 -38.76
N ASP A 408 -25.77 -11.83 -38.15
CA ASP A 408 -26.88 -10.91 -38.43
C ASP A 408 -27.65 -10.65 -37.13
N ASP A 409 -28.39 -9.54 -37.18
CA ASP A 409 -29.35 -8.99 -36.23
C ASP A 409 -30.64 -9.84 -36.10
N ARG A 410 -31.27 -9.79 -34.92
CA ARG A 410 -32.74 -9.66 -34.75
C ARG A 410 -33.14 -9.58 -33.26
N THR A 411 -33.37 -8.34 -32.82
CA THR A 411 -34.61 -7.86 -32.18
C THR A 411 -35.60 -8.90 -31.59
N ASN A 412 -36.00 -8.75 -30.32
CA ASN A 412 -37.30 -8.14 -30.01
C ASN A 412 -37.49 -7.82 -28.51
N SER A 413 -38.32 -6.80 -28.30
CA SER A 413 -38.67 -6.07 -27.09
C SER A 413 -39.72 -6.72 -26.17
N ARG A 414 -39.73 -6.20 -24.92
CA ARG A 414 -40.88 -5.79 -24.08
C ARG A 414 -41.77 -6.83 -23.38
N SER A 415 -41.74 -6.69 -22.04
CA SER A 415 -42.87 -6.36 -21.14
C SER A 415 -43.99 -7.38 -20.88
N GLY A 416 -44.03 -7.86 -19.63
CA GLY A 416 -45.14 -7.51 -18.72
C GLY A 416 -46.33 -8.48 -18.56
N SER A 417 -46.37 -9.10 -17.38
CA SER A 417 -47.55 -9.20 -16.48
C SER A 417 -48.57 -10.34 -16.64
N THR A 418 -48.81 -10.96 -15.47
CA THR A 418 -50.06 -11.55 -14.91
C THR A 418 -50.47 -12.98 -15.27
N ALA A 419 -50.21 -13.86 -14.29
CA ALA A 419 -51.10 -14.81 -13.61
C ALA A 419 -52.34 -15.41 -14.33
N ALA A 420 -52.40 -16.74 -14.18
CA ALA A 420 -53.51 -17.52 -13.61
C ALA A 420 -54.19 -18.55 -14.54
N THR A 421 -54.19 -19.79 -14.01
CA THR A 421 -55.20 -20.85 -14.16
C THR A 421 -55.28 -21.62 -15.48
N GLY A 422 -54.80 -22.86 -15.42
CA GLY A 422 -55.27 -23.92 -16.30
C GLY A 422 -56.59 -24.52 -15.82
N VAL A 423 -57.31 -25.15 -16.74
CA VAL A 423 -58.08 -26.41 -16.63
C VAL A 423 -58.57 -26.74 -18.06
N GLY A 424 -58.40 -27.99 -18.47
CA GLY A 424 -58.70 -28.50 -19.81
C GLY A 424 -60.18 -28.81 -20.06
N GLY A 425 -60.51 -28.97 -21.34
CA GLY A 425 -61.77 -29.52 -21.85
C GLY A 425 -61.94 -31.01 -21.56
N ASP A 426 -62.95 -31.71 -22.06
CA ASP A 426 -64.04 -31.34 -22.95
C ASP A 426 -65.20 -32.33 -22.66
N SER A 427 -66.37 -31.93 -23.11
CA SER A 427 -67.71 -32.43 -22.90
C SER A 427 -68.05 -33.79 -23.54
N SER A 428 -69.06 -34.43 -22.96
CA SER A 428 -69.74 -35.63 -23.44
C SER A 428 -71.10 -35.27 -24.08
N ALA A 429 -71.52 -36.13 -25.00
CA ALA A 429 -72.90 -36.48 -25.40
C ALA A 429 -73.55 -35.79 -26.63
N GLU A 430 -73.63 -36.61 -27.70
CA GLU A 430 -74.75 -36.85 -28.63
C GLU A 430 -76.19 -36.71 -28.06
N PRO A 431 -77.28 -36.89 -28.86
CA PRO A 431 -77.42 -36.90 -30.34
C PRO A 431 -78.62 -36.03 -30.82
N GLU A 432 -78.73 -35.81 -32.14
CA GLU A 432 -80.02 -35.97 -32.86
C GLU A 432 -79.77 -36.03 -34.38
N SER A 433 -80.40 -37.02 -35.00
CA SER A 433 -80.38 -37.37 -36.41
C SER A 433 -81.67 -36.89 -37.07
N ASP A 434 -81.62 -36.25 -38.25
CA ASP A 434 -82.41 -36.67 -39.43
C ASP A 434 -82.11 -35.82 -40.67
N GLU A 435 -82.25 -36.48 -41.84
CA GLU A 435 -82.59 -35.99 -43.20
C GLU A 435 -81.82 -34.78 -43.78
N GLY A 436 -81.32 -34.75 -45.02
CA GLY A 436 -81.63 -35.47 -46.26
C GLY A 436 -81.25 -34.54 -47.42
N GLU A 437 -80.87 -35.15 -48.55
CA GLU A 437 -80.45 -34.57 -49.87
C GLU A 437 -79.01 -34.08 -50.06
#